data_AF-A0A7Y2F3Y9-F1
#
_entry.id   AF-A0A7Y2F3Y9-F1
#
_cell.length_a   1.000
_cell.length_b   1.000
_cell.length_c   1.000
_cell.angle_alpha   90.00
_cell.angle_beta   90.00
_cell.angle_gamma   90.00
#
_symmetry.space_group_name_H-M   'P 1'
#
loop_
_entity.id
_entity.type
_entity.pdbx_description
1 polymer ?
#
loop_
_entity_poly.entity_id
_entity_poly.type
_entity_poly.pdbx_seq_one_letter_code
_entity_poly.pdbx_strand_id
1 'polypeptide(L)' 'MRYEIDERDAIASSWPQSIDDAQARQDWGWNPSFDIDTLVSEMLENIKEPSSP' A
#
# COMPACT_ATOMS: atom_id res chain seq x y z
N MET A 1 -18.66 3.52 -14.16
CA MET A 1 -17.30 4.07 -14.29
C MET A 1 -16.47 3.04 -15.03
N ARG A 2 -15.75 3.44 -16.08
CA ARG A 2 -14.90 2.53 -16.85
C ARG A 2 -13.48 2.70 -16.31
N TYR A 3 -12.84 1.60 -15.89
CA TYR A 3 -11.44 1.63 -15.53
C TYR A 3 -10.64 1.91 -16.81
N GLU A 4 -9.90 3.01 -16.84
CA GLU A 4 -9.04 3.38 -17.96
C GLU A 4 -7.61 2.98 -17.64
N ILE A 5 -7.10 2.05 -18.44
CA ILE A 5 -5.70 1.61 -18.40
C ILE A 5 -4.86 2.76 -18.95
N ASP A 6 -3.94 3.25 -18.13
CA ASP A 6 -2.97 4.26 -18.52
C ASP A 6 -1.54 3.75 -18.44
N GLU A 7 -0.59 4.62 -18.77
CA GLU A 7 0.85 4.33 -18.79
C GLU A 7 1.39 3.77 -17.46
N ARG A 8 0.71 3.98 -16.33
CA ARG A 8 1.11 3.47 -15.00
C ARG A 8 0.88 1.97 -14.87
N ASP A 9 -0.05 1.38 -15.61
CA ASP A 9 -0.31 -0.07 -15.52
C ASP A 9 0.88 -0.88 -16.04
N ALA A 10 1.54 -0.39 -17.11
CA ALA A 10 2.77 -1.01 -17.62
C ALA A 10 3.92 -0.90 -16.61
N ILE A 11 4.00 0.22 -15.87
CA ILE A 11 5.00 0.41 -14.82
C ILE A 11 4.71 -0.53 -13.64
N ALA A 12 3.47 -0.58 -13.16
CA ALA A 12 3.06 -1.45 -12.06
C ALA A 12 3.28 -2.94 -12.38
N SER A 13 3.02 -3.34 -13.63
CA SER A 13 3.25 -4.70 -14.12
C SER A 13 4.72 -5.12 -14.13
N SER A 14 5.65 -4.16 -14.11
CA SER A 14 7.08 -4.43 -14.05
C SER A 14 7.61 -4.67 -12.63
N TRP A 15 6.83 -4.34 -11.60
CA TRP A 15 7.24 -4.47 -10.20
C TRP A 15 6.91 -5.86 -9.65
N PRO A 16 7.70 -6.38 -8.69
CA PRO A 16 7.39 -7.63 -8.02
C PRO A 16 6.08 -7.52 -7.22
N GLN A 17 5.27 -8.58 -7.26
CA GLN A 17 3.99 -8.64 -6.53
C GLN A 17 4.18 -8.77 -5.01
N SER A 18 5.33 -9.32 -4.58
CA SER A 18 5.73 -9.41 -3.17
C SER A 18 7.24 -9.33 -3.04
N ILE A 19 7.71 -8.94 -1.87
CA ILE A 19 9.13 -8.85 -1.54
C ILE A 19 9.39 -9.81 -0.37
N ASP A 20 10.45 -10.60 -0.48
CA ASP A 20 10.95 -11.41 0.64
C ASP A 20 11.65 -10.49 1.64
N ASP A 21 11.06 -10.38 2.83
CA ASP A 21 11.55 -9.55 3.93
C ASP A 21 12.28 -10.35 5.02
N ALA A 22 12.58 -11.64 4.81
CA ALA A 22 13.14 -12.54 5.82
C ALA A 22 14.46 -12.04 6.43
N GLN A 23 15.35 -11.44 5.63
CA GLN A 23 16.62 -10.91 6.13
C GLN A 23 16.41 -9.77 7.13
N ALA A 24 15.46 -8.87 6.86
CA ALA A 24 15.13 -7.77 7.76
C ALA A 24 14.51 -8.26 9.08
N ARG A 25 13.71 -9.33 9.01
CA ARG A 25 13.15 -10.00 10.20
C ARG A 25 14.26 -10.57 11.09
N GLN A 26 15.30 -11.14 10.48
CA GLN A 26 16.42 -11.75 11.21
C GLN A 26 17.39 -10.72 11.78
N ASP A 27 17.79 -9.74 10.99
CA ASP A 27 18.86 -8.81 11.36
C ASP A 27 18.44 -7.80 12.42
N TRP A 28 17.21 -7.29 12.34
CA TRP A 28 16.74 -6.21 13.20
C TRP A 28 15.29 -6.37 13.66
N GLY A 29 14.72 -7.57 13.49
CA GLY A 29 13.40 -7.88 14.04
C GLY A 29 12.26 -7.16 13.34
N TRP A 30 12.39 -6.84 12.05
CA TRP A 30 11.31 -6.23 11.28
C TRP A 30 10.02 -7.04 11.43
N ASN A 31 8.93 -6.40 11.82
CA ASN A 31 7.61 -7.03 11.88
C ASN A 31 6.50 -6.01 11.60
N PRO A 32 5.81 -6.08 10.45
CA PRO A 32 4.73 -5.17 10.14
C PRO A 32 3.53 -5.40 11.09
N SER A 33 2.98 -4.30 11.62
CA SER A 33 1.87 -4.33 12.58
C SER A 33 0.50 -4.09 11.95
N PHE A 34 0.45 -3.69 10.68
CA PHE A 34 -0.77 -3.35 9.96
C PHE A 34 -0.98 -4.32 8.81
N ASP A 35 -2.13 -4.98 8.80
CA ASP A 35 -2.65 -5.64 7.61
C ASP A 35 -3.50 -4.66 6.77
N ILE A 36 -4.03 -5.16 5.65
CA ILE A 36 -4.81 -4.33 4.72
C ILE A 36 -6.07 -3.77 5.41
N ASP A 37 -6.77 -4.58 6.19
CA ASP A 37 -8.04 -4.18 6.81
C ASP A 37 -7.83 -3.10 7.89
N THR A 38 -6.80 -3.28 8.73
CA THR A 38 -6.42 -2.30 9.75
C THR A 38 -5.92 -1.02 9.09
N LEU A 39 -5.10 -1.12 8.03
CA LEU A 39 -4.62 0.04 7.29
C LEU A 39 -5.77 0.85 6.67
N VAL A 40 -6.73 0.18 6.02
CA VAL A 40 -7.89 0.85 5.41
C VAL A 40 -8.73 1.57 6.46
N SER A 41 -8.99 0.91 7.59
CA SER A 41 -9.78 1.49 8.69
C SER A 41 -9.12 2.75 9.24
N GLU A 42 -7.83 2.67 9.57
CA GLU A 42 -7.06 3.81 10.09
C GLU A 42 -6.98 4.98 9.10
N MET A 43 -6.80 4.69 7.81
CA MET A 43 -6.76 5.74 6.78
C MET A 43 -8.10 6.47 6.65
N LEU A 44 -9.23 5.75 6.69
CA LEU A 44 -10.56 6.37 6.62
C LEU A 44 -10.87 7.21 7.88
N GLU A 45 -10.39 6.81 9.04
CA GLU A 45 -10.56 7.57 10.28
C GLU A 45 -9.75 8.87 10.29
N ASN A 46 -8.56 8.85 9.67
CA ASN A 46 -7.60 9.97 9.75
C ASN A 46 -7.60 10.89 8.53
N ILE A 47 -8.14 10.47 7.38
CA ILE A 47 -8.37 11.35 6.24
C ILE A 47 -9.50 12.31 6.59
N LYS A 48 -9.13 13.53 6.97
CA LYS A 48 -10.04 14.67 6.93
C LYS A 48 -10.21 15.05 5.46
N GLU A 49 -11.44 15.21 5.00
CA GLU A 49 -11.66 15.78 3.67
C GLU A 49 -10.84 17.07 3.56
N PRO A 50 -10.00 17.24 2.52
CA PRO A 50 -9.50 18.56 2.21
C PRO A 50 -10.75 19.40 1.98
N SER A 51 -10.98 20.39 2.86
CA SER A 51 -12.10 21.32 2.76
C SER A 51 -12.25 21.75 1.31
N SER A 52 -13.32 21.27 0.67
CA SER A 52 -13.63 21.66 -0.70
C SER A 52 -13.79 23.18 -0.73
N PRO A 53 -13.10 23.91 -1.62
CA PRO A 53 -13.60 25.21 -2.05
C PRO A 53 -14.91 25.05 -2.82
#